data_AF-A0A380GKM3-F1
#
_entry.id   AF-A0A380GKM3-F1
#
_cell.length_a   1.000
_cell.length_b   1.000
_cell.length_c   1.000
_cell.angle_alpha   90.00
_cell.angle_beta   90.00
_cell.angle_gamma   90.00
#
_symmetry.space_group_name_H-M   'P 1'
#
loop_
_entity.id
_entity.type
_entity.pdbx_description
1 polymer ?
#
loop_
_entity_poly.entity_id
_entity_poly.type
_entity_poly.pdbx_seq_one_letter_code
_entity_poly.pdbx_strand_id
1 'polypeptide(L)'
;MVQTFFVAIFSGVIATTLFFYATHTVKHNQTQLAAVEATQSMEIVFTLAGEMLLLGLVLPALTSLIGIVIITLGIVVYCFLNSKIKENTLKSIIL
;
A
#
# COMPACT_ATOMS: atom_id res chain seq x y z
N MET A 1 21.06 -3.18 18.15
CA MET A 1 22.08 -3.60 17.14
C MET A 1 21.58 -4.80 16.33
N VAL A 2 21.45 -5.99 16.93
CA VAL A 2 21.02 -7.21 16.20
C VAL A 2 19.57 -7.14 15.70
N GLN A 3 18.64 -6.58 16.47
CA GLN A 3 17.24 -6.43 16.02
C GLN A 3 17.11 -5.53 14.78
N THR A 4 17.77 -4.37 14.78
CA THR A 4 17.80 -3.44 13.65
C THR A 4 18.46 -4.06 12.42
N PHE A 5 19.48 -4.92 12.61
CA PHE A 5 20.11 -5.67 11.53
C PHE A 5 19.14 -6.63 10.84
N PHE A 6 18.38 -7.42 11.62
CA PHE A 6 17.34 -8.30 11.06
C PHE A 6 16.22 -7.51 10.38
N VAL A 7 15.75 -6.42 10.99
CA VAL A 7 14.72 -5.56 10.38
C VAL A 7 15.21 -5.00 9.03
N ALA A 8 16.45 -4.54 8.95
CA ALA A 8 17.03 -4.01 7.71
C ALA A 8 17.14 -5.08 6.61
N ILE A 9 17.53 -6.31 6.94
CA ILE A 9 17.59 -7.41 5.96
C ILE A 9 16.19 -7.82 5.49
N PHE A 10 15.28 -8.11 6.42
CA PHE A 10 13.96 -8.63 6.07
C PHE A 10 13.06 -7.60 5.39
N SER A 11 12.92 -6.41 5.99
CA SER A 11 12.05 -5.35 5.45
C SER A 11 12.75 -4.58 4.32
N GLY A 12 14.02 -4.22 4.50
CA GLY A 12 14.74 -3.37 3.54
C GLY A 12 15.24 -4.11 2.31
N VAL A 13 15.92 -5.26 2.49
CA VAL A 13 16.53 -5.96 1.34
C VAL A 13 15.57 -6.97 0.72
N ILE A 14 15.01 -7.88 1.53
CA ILE A 14 14.20 -8.98 1.02
C ILE A 14 12.83 -8.49 0.54
N ALA A 15 12.04 -7.83 1.40
CA ALA A 15 10.68 -7.44 1.04
C ALA A 15 10.65 -6.44 -0.13
N THR A 16 11.53 -5.42 -0.13
CA THR A 16 11.62 -4.45 -1.24
C THR A 16 12.03 -5.12 -2.55
N THR A 17 12.98 -6.06 -2.54
CA THR A 17 13.38 -6.79 -3.77
C THR A 17 12.24 -7.65 -4.28
N LEU A 18 11.53 -8.36 -3.42
CA LEU A 18 10.40 -9.22 -3.81
C LEU A 18 9.22 -8.40 -4.36
N PHE A 19 8.96 -7.23 -3.77
CA PHE A 19 7.96 -6.28 -4.25
C PHE A 19 8.31 -5.73 -5.64
N PHE A 20 9.57 -5.29 -5.84
CA PHE A 20 10.02 -4.84 -7.17
C PHE A 20 10.05 -5.96 -8.19
N TYR A 21 10.39 -7.18 -7.79
CA TYR A 21 10.31 -8.34 -8.66
C TYR A 21 8.86 -8.62 -9.10
N ALA A 22 7.91 -8.58 -8.16
CA ALA A 22 6.49 -8.79 -8.47
C ALA A 22 5.96 -7.72 -9.42
N THR A 23 6.18 -6.44 -9.14
CA THR A 23 5.75 -5.33 -10.02
C THR A 23 6.37 -5.42 -11.41
N HIS A 24 7.67 -5.74 -11.51
CA HIS A 24 8.35 -5.91 -12.78
C HIS A 24 7.83 -7.12 -13.58
N THR A 25 7.45 -8.21 -12.90
CA THR A 25 6.88 -9.41 -13.54
C THR A 25 5.50 -9.14 -14.13
N VAL A 26 4.69 -8.30 -13.47
CA VAL A 26 3.31 -8.01 -13.90
C VAL A 26 3.16 -6.68 -14.64
N LYS A 27 4.24 -5.94 -14.91
CA LYS A 27 4.20 -4.59 -15.51
C LYS A 27 3.45 -4.48 -16.84
N HIS A 28 3.37 -5.57 -17.61
CA HIS A 28 2.66 -5.62 -18.88
C HIS A 28 1.16 -5.93 -18.73
N ASN A 29 0.73 -6.38 -17.56
CA ASN A 29 -0.67 -6.67 -17.24
C ASN A 29 -1.19 -5.64 -16.21
N GLN A 30 -1.91 -4.64 -16.70
CA GLN A 30 -2.38 -3.51 -15.89
C GLN A 30 -3.28 -3.94 -14.71
N THR A 31 -4.06 -5.01 -14.87
CA THR A 31 -4.92 -5.54 -13.81
C THR A 31 -4.11 -6.18 -12.68
N GLN A 32 -3.06 -6.95 -13.03
CA GLN A 32 -2.19 -7.56 -12.04
C GLN A 32 -1.26 -6.53 -11.38
N LEU A 33 -0.80 -5.52 -12.12
CA LEU A 33 -0.04 -4.41 -11.56
C LEU A 33 -0.86 -3.62 -10.53
N ALA A 34 -2.13 -3.32 -10.84
CA ALA A 34 -3.03 -2.66 -9.90
C ALA A 34 -3.25 -3.48 -8.62
N ALA A 35 -3.25 -4.81 -8.70
CA ALA A 35 -3.36 -5.67 -7.50
C ALA A 35 -2.11 -5.60 -6.60
N VAL A 36 -0.91 -5.52 -7.20
CA VAL A 36 0.36 -5.33 -6.47
C VAL A 36 0.47 -3.92 -5.89
N GLU A 37 0.01 -2.90 -6.60
CA GLU A 37 -0.04 -1.52 -6.10
C GLU A 37 -1.11 -1.35 -5.00
N ALA A 38 -2.25 -2.04 -5.10
CA ALA A 38 -3.26 -2.05 -4.04
C ALA A 38 -2.71 -2.62 -2.73
N THR A 39 -1.75 -3.54 -2.77
CA THR A 39 -1.09 -4.04 -1.56
C THR A 39 -0.26 -2.95 -0.86
N GLN A 40 0.20 -1.93 -1.57
CA GLN A 40 0.87 -0.77 -0.96
C GLN A 40 -0.10 0.03 -0.06
N SER A 41 -1.38 0.16 -0.45
CA SER A 41 -2.40 0.76 0.42
C SER A 41 -2.70 -0.06 1.68
N MET A 42 -2.41 -1.37 1.64
CA MET A 42 -2.58 -2.27 2.79
C MET A 42 -1.51 -2.06 3.86
N GLU A 43 -0.39 -1.38 3.55
CA GLU A 43 0.68 -1.07 4.50
C GLU A 43 0.16 -0.33 5.73
N ILE A 44 -0.73 0.64 5.53
CA ILE A 44 -1.33 1.43 6.63
C ILE A 44 -2.18 0.54 7.54
N VAL A 45 -3.03 -0.31 6.95
CA VAL A 45 -3.91 -1.22 7.68
C VAL A 45 -3.09 -2.27 8.44
N PHE A 46 -2.07 -2.83 7.79
CA PHE A 46 -1.24 -3.88 8.36
C PHE A 46 -0.31 -3.34 9.45
N THR A 47 0.22 -2.13 9.29
CA THR A 47 1.03 -1.46 10.32
C THR A 47 0.19 -1.19 11.56
N LEU A 48 -1.02 -0.63 11.42
CA LEU A 48 -1.92 -0.39 12.54
C LEU A 48 -2.34 -1.70 13.24
N ALA A 49 -2.72 -2.72 12.47
CA ALA A 49 -3.09 -4.01 13.04
C ALA A 49 -1.90 -4.70 13.74
N GLY A 50 -0.71 -4.63 13.12
CA GLY A 50 0.53 -5.17 13.68
C GLY A 50 0.95 -4.47 14.96
N GLU A 51 0.84 -3.14 15.03
CA GLU A 51 1.08 -2.36 16.24
C GLU A 51 0.14 -2.77 17.38
N MET A 52 -1.15 -2.93 17.10
CA MET A 52 -2.13 -3.35 18.11
C MET A 52 -1.87 -4.79 18.61
N LEU A 53 -1.54 -5.72 17.71
CA LEU A 53 -1.35 -7.14 18.04
C LEU A 53 0.03 -7.46 18.66
N LEU A 54 1.11 -6.85 18.16
CA LEU A 54 2.48 -7.19 18.56
C LEU A 54 3.00 -6.31 19.70
N LEU A 55 2.63 -5.03 19.73
CA LEU A 55 3.11 -4.09 20.77
C LEU A 55 2.10 -3.93 21.91
N GLY A 56 0.90 -4.53 21.80
CA GLY A 56 -0.13 -4.48 22.84
C GLY A 56 -0.65 -3.06 23.09
N LEU A 57 -0.58 -2.19 22.09
CA LEU A 57 -0.99 -0.80 22.19
C LEU A 57 -2.50 -0.70 22.44
N VAL A 58 -2.87 0.20 23.36
CA VAL A 58 -4.27 0.59 23.58
C VAL A 58 -4.80 1.21 22.29
N LEU A 59 -6.06 0.93 21.99
CA LEU A 59 -6.76 1.44 20.81
C LEU A 59 -6.43 2.93 20.60
N PRO A 60 -6.00 3.34 19.39
CA PRO A 60 -5.55 4.70 19.15
C PRO A 60 -6.63 5.69 19.59
N ALA A 61 -6.21 6.81 20.17
CA ALA A 61 -7.12 7.84 20.66
C ALA A 61 -8.12 8.24 19.56
N LEU A 62 -9.31 8.69 19.97
CA LEU A 62 -10.40 8.99 19.03
C LEU A 62 -9.98 10.01 17.94
N THR A 63 -9.07 10.93 18.27
CA THR A 63 -8.45 11.87 17.33
C THR A 63 -7.54 11.20 16.29
N SER A 64 -6.73 10.22 16.69
CA SER A 64 -5.90 9.40 15.79
C SER A 64 -6.77 8.56 14.86
N LEU A 65 -7.89 8.03 15.36
CA LEU A 65 -8.85 7.28 14.56
C LEU A 65 -9.45 8.14 13.44
N ILE A 66 -9.81 9.39 13.74
CA ILE A 66 -10.29 10.37 12.76
C ILE A 66 -9.22 10.63 11.70
N GLY A 67 -7.96 10.83 12.11
CA GLY A 67 -6.84 11.01 11.19
C GLY A 67 -6.65 9.84 10.24
N ILE A 68 -6.71 8.60 10.76
CA ILE A 68 -6.61 7.37 9.97
C ILE A 68 -7.76 7.29 8.95
N VAL A 69 -8.99 7.60 9.37
CA VAL A 69 -10.16 7.60 8.46
C VAL A 69 -9.98 8.63 7.34
N ILE A 70 -9.53 9.85 7.65
CA ILE A 70 -9.29 10.90 6.66
C ILE A 70 -8.23 10.48 5.64
N ILE A 71 -7.10 9.94 6.10
CA ILE A 71 -6.02 9.47 5.23
C ILE A 71 -6.49 8.32 4.35
N THR A 72 -7.18 7.33 4.94
CA THR A 72 -7.69 6.18 4.22
C THR A 72 -8.69 6.61 3.15
N LEU A 73 -9.63 7.50 3.47
CA LEU A 73 -10.58 8.06 2.49
C LEU A 73 -9.87 8.84 1.39
N GLY A 74 -8.86 9.65 1.72
CA GLY A 74 -8.06 10.37 0.74
C GLY A 74 -7.38 9.44 -0.26
N ILE A 75 -6.77 8.34 0.22
CA ILE A 75 -6.12 7.33 -0.63
C ILE A 75 -7.15 6.59 -1.48
N VAL A 76 -8.30 6.22 -0.93
CA VAL A 76 -9.40 5.55 -1.67
C VAL A 76 -9.90 6.45 -2.80
N VAL A 77 -10.23 7.71 -2.50
CA VAL A 77 -10.68 8.69 -3.50
C VAL A 77 -9.61 8.91 -4.58
N TYR A 78 -8.35 9.07 -4.18
CA TYR A 78 -7.23 9.22 -5.11
C TYR A 78 -7.09 8.01 -6.05
N CYS A 79 -7.23 6.79 -5.51
CA CYS A 79 -7.18 5.56 -6.29
C CYS A 79 -8.34 5.47 -7.30
N PHE A 80 -9.57 5.79 -6.87
CA PHE A 80 -10.74 5.80 -7.76
C PHE A 80 -10.63 6.85 -8.86
N LEU A 81 -10.19 8.07 -8.54
CA LEU A 81 -10.00 9.13 -9.52
C LEU A 81 -8.93 8.77 -10.56
N ASN A 82 -7.77 8.28 -10.12
CA ASN A 82 -6.71 7.88 -11.03
C ASN A 82 -7.07 6.65 -11.89
N SER A 83 -7.81 5.69 -11.33
CA SER A 83 -8.33 4.56 -12.11
C SER A 83 -9.27 5.02 -13.23
N LYS A 84 -10.13 6.03 -12.96
CA LYS A 84 -11.07 6.56 -13.95
C LYS A 84 -10.40 7.41 -15.04
N ILE A 85 -9.33 8.12 -14.69
CA ILE A 85 -8.54 8.92 -15.65
C ILE A 85 -7.86 8.00 -16.68
N LYS A 86 -7.29 6.88 -16.23
CA LYS A 86 -6.61 5.92 -17.11
C LYS A 86 -7.54 5.26 -18.12
N GLU A 87 -8.78 4.97 -17.74
CA GLU A 87 -9.80 4.40 -18.63
C GLU A 87 -10.23 5.41 -19.72
N ASN A 88 -10.40 6.69 -19.36
CA ASN A 88 -10.86 7.72 -20.30
C ASN A 88 -9.78 8.14 -21.30
N THR A 89 -8.50 8.17 -20.88
CA THR A 89 -7.36 8.42 -21.77
C THR A 89 -7.15 7.27 -22.76
N LEU A 90 -7.32 6.02 -22.33
CA LEU A 90 -7.20 4.84 -23.22
C LEU A 90 -8.30 4.84 -24.30
N LYS A 91 -9.53 5.24 -23.94
CA LYS A 91 -10.64 5.39 -24.89
C LYS A 91 -10.41 6.47 -25.94
N SER A 92 -9.75 7.58 -25.59
CA SER A 92 -9.48 8.70 -26.50
C SER A 92 -8.30 8.47 -27.46
N ILE A 93 -7.48 7.45 -27.22
CA ILE A 93 -6.34 7.08 -28.11
C ILE A 93 -6.77 6.00 -29.12
N ILE A 94 -7.77 5.19 -28.76
CA ILE A 94 -8.25 4.06 -29.59
C ILE A 94 -9.41 4.48 -30.52
N LEU A 95 -10.08 5.60 -30.24
CA LEU A 95 -11.15 6.19 -31.05
C LEU A 95 -10.64 7.46 -31.77
#